data_AF-A0A661CF61-F1
#
_entry.id   AF-A0A661CF61-F1
#
_cell.length_a   1.000
_cell.length_b   1.000
_cell.length_c   1.000
_cell.angle_alpha   90.00
_cell.angle_beta   90.00
_cell.angle_gamma   90.00
#
_symmetry.space_group_name_H-M   'P 1'
#
loop_
_entity.id
_entity.type
_entity.pdbx_description
1 polymer ?
#
loop_
_entity_poly.entity_id
_entity_poly.type
_entity_poly.pdbx_seq_one_letter_code
_entity_poly.pdbx_strand_id
1 'polypeptide(L)'
;MAQLWGKNAYWKNDASSHPHEANYLKLDCSNAKNRLKWQPKLPLKTALKWVIEWYQSYYQNEDMRTVTETQINRYHQNRDLT
;
A
#
# COMPACT_ATOMS: atom_id res chain seq x y z
N MET A 1 8.43 0.47 -6.05
CA MET A 1 8.40 1.41 -4.91
C MET A 1 9.42 2.52 -5.09
N ALA A 2 10.72 2.22 -5.22
CA ALA A 2 11.77 3.22 -5.46
C ALA A 2 11.46 4.21 -6.61
N GLN A 3 11.02 3.70 -7.77
CA GLN A 3 10.55 4.53 -8.89
C GLN A 3 9.35 5.43 -8.56
N LEU A 4 8.43 4.96 -7.71
CA LEU A 4 7.26 5.74 -7.30
C LEU A 4 7.63 6.83 -6.28
N TRP A 5 8.68 6.61 -5.48
CA TRP A 5 9.19 7.57 -4.48
C TRP A 5 9.90 8.75 -5.15
N GLY A 6 10.64 8.50 -6.23
CA GLY A 6 11.42 9.51 -6.94
C GLY A 6 12.71 9.90 -6.20
N LYS A 7 13.23 11.11 -6.45
CA LYS A 7 14.46 11.66 -5.82
C LYS A 7 15.70 10.73 -5.95
N ASN A 8 15.86 10.09 -7.11
CA ASN A 8 16.93 9.11 -7.36
C ASN A 8 16.94 7.92 -6.39
N ALA A 9 15.81 7.63 -5.73
CA ALA A 9 15.68 6.41 -4.95
C ALA A 9 15.86 5.20 -5.88
N TYR A 10 16.77 4.32 -5.52
CA TYR A 10 17.02 3.06 -6.22
C TYR A 10 17.01 1.92 -5.22
N TRP A 11 16.68 0.73 -5.72
CA TRP A 11 16.92 -0.49 -4.97
C TRP A 11 18.13 -1.18 -5.60
N LYS A 12 18.91 -1.85 -4.76
CA LYS A 12 19.98 -2.75 -5.20
C LYS A 12 19.66 -4.12 -4.65
N ASN A 13 19.70 -5.14 -5.50
CA ASN A 13 19.61 -6.52 -5.05
C ASN A 13 20.95 -6.90 -4.42
N ASP A 14 20.91 -7.48 -3.22
CA ASP A 14 22.09 -8.06 -2.57
C ASP A 14 22.32 -9.45 -3.16
N ALA A 15 23.46 -9.64 -3.81
CA ALA A 15 23.81 -10.87 -4.54
C ALA A 15 24.47 -11.93 -3.65
N SER A 16 24.52 -11.72 -2.33
CA SER A 16 25.04 -12.72 -1.39
C SER A 16 24.12 -13.95 -1.33
N SER A 17 24.70 -15.09 -0.92
CA SER A 17 23.93 -16.32 -0.77
C SER A 17 23.15 -16.26 0.54
N HIS A 18 21.84 -16.02 0.43
CA HIS A 18 20.91 -16.07 1.56
C HIS A 18 20.28 -17.47 1.67
N PRO A 19 19.91 -17.92 2.88
CA PRO A 19 19.14 -19.15 3.04
C PRO A 19 17.83 -19.06 2.26
N HIS A 20 17.36 -20.19 1.72
CA HIS A 20 16.11 -20.25 0.98
C HIS A 20 14.96 -19.79 1.89
N GLU A 21 14.32 -18.67 1.57
CA GLU A 21 13.17 -18.19 2.32
C GLU A 21 12.04 -19.24 2.25
N ALA A 22 11.30 -19.39 3.35
CA ALA A 22 10.12 -20.24 3.38
C ALA A 22 9.07 -19.73 2.37
N ASN A 23 8.27 -20.65 1.82
CA ASN A 23 7.20 -20.30 0.89
C ASN A 23 6.29 -19.22 1.49
N TYR A 24 5.98 -18.19 0.68
CA TYR A 24 5.16 -17.03 1.06
C TYR A 24 3.88 -17.42 1.81
N LEU A 25 3.75 -16.97 3.06
CA LEU A 25 2.55 -17.16 3.86
C LEU A 25 1.44 -16.21 3.37
N LYS A 26 0.29 -16.78 3.03
CA LYS A 26 -0.92 -16.02 2.67
C LYS A 26 -2.15 -16.55 3.39
N LEU A 27 -3.09 -15.66 3.66
CA LEU A 27 -4.39 -16.01 4.20
C LEU A 27 -5.39 -16.29 3.08
N ASP A 28 -6.25 -17.29 3.26
CA ASP A 28 -7.44 -17.46 2.43
C ASP A 28 -8.58 -16.60 2.98
N CYS A 29 -8.89 -15.52 2.27
CA CYS A 29 -9.96 -14.59 2.64
C CYS A 29 -11.34 -14.98 2.07
N SER A 30 -11.51 -16.20 1.56
CA SER A 30 -12.76 -16.67 0.92
C SER A 30 -13.98 -16.57 1.84
N ASN A 31 -13.82 -16.81 3.15
CA ASN A 31 -14.93 -16.69 4.10
C ASN A 31 -15.49 -15.26 4.19
N ALA A 32 -14.61 -14.24 4.25
CA ALA A 32 -15.02 -12.84 4.28
C ALA A 32 -15.68 -12.42 2.95
N LYS A 33 -15.11 -12.86 1.82
CA LYS A 33 -15.69 -12.62 0.49
C LYS A 33 -17.09 -13.23 0.35
N ASN A 34 -17.26 -14.48 0.76
CA ASN A 34 -18.51 -15.21 0.57
C ASN A 34 -19.63 -14.69 1.48
N ARG A 35 -19.33 -14.43 2.76
CA ARG A 35 -20.32 -14.06 3.78
C ARG A 35 -20.58 -12.56 3.88
N LEU A 36 -19.54 -11.74 3.74
CA LEU A 36 -19.64 -10.28 3.95
C LEU A 36 -19.61 -9.50 2.63
N LYS A 37 -19.47 -10.19 1.49
CA LYS A 37 -19.17 -9.56 0.19
C LYS A 37 -17.95 -8.63 0.26
N TRP A 38 -17.05 -8.94 1.18
CA TRP A 38 -15.84 -8.15 1.38
C TRP A 38 -14.89 -8.34 0.20
N GLN A 39 -14.36 -7.24 -0.31
CA GLN A 39 -13.34 -7.24 -1.34
C GLN A 39 -12.33 -6.10 -1.09
N PRO A 40 -11.04 -6.30 -1.43
CA PRO A 40 -10.05 -5.25 -1.35
C PRO A 40 -10.37 -4.15 -2.37
N LYS A 41 -10.51 -2.91 -1.90
CA LYS A 41 -10.82 -1.74 -2.76
C LYS A 41 -9.59 -1.05 -3.37
N LEU A 42 -8.40 -1.37 -2.88
CA LEU A 42 -7.15 -0.73 -3.26
C LEU A 42 -6.23 -1.72 -3.99
N PRO A 43 -6.02 -1.54 -5.31
CA PRO A 43 -4.97 -2.26 -6.01
C PRO A 43 -3.60 -1.93 -5.42
N LEU A 44 -2.68 -2.90 -5.40
CA LEU A 44 -1.34 -2.75 -4.78
C LEU A 44 -0.60 -1.50 -5.26
N LYS A 45 -0.62 -1.21 -6.58
CA LYS A 45 0.03 -0.02 -7.15
C LYS A 45 -0.53 1.28 -6.58
N THR A 46 -1.84 1.35 -6.35
CA THR A 46 -2.51 2.53 -5.77
C THR A 46 -2.21 2.63 -4.27
N ALA A 47 -2.24 1.52 -3.54
CA ALA A 47 -1.88 1.49 -2.13
C ALA A 47 -0.44 1.99 -1.91
N LEU A 48 0.51 1.53 -2.74
CA LEU A 48 1.90 2.01 -2.67
C LEU A 48 2.02 3.51 -2.92
N LYS A 49 1.22 4.09 -3.83
CA LYS A 49 1.21 5.55 -4.04
C LYS A 49 0.72 6.29 -2.80
N TRP A 50 -0.34 5.81 -2.16
CA TRP A 50 -0.88 6.46 -0.96
C TRP A 50 0.10 6.40 0.22
N VAL A 51 0.82 5.30 0.37
CA VAL A 51 1.91 5.18 1.36
C VAL A 51 2.99 6.23 1.09
N ILE A 52 3.41 6.37 -0.16
CA ILE A 52 4.45 7.35 -0.55
C ILE A 52 3.97 8.78 -0.29
N GLU A 53 2.75 9.12 -0.72
CA GLU A 53 2.12 10.42 -0.46
C GLU A 53 2.11 10.74 1.04
N TRP A 54 1.66 9.79 1.87
CA TRP A 54 1.56 9.98 3.32
C TRP A 54 2.93 10.27 3.96
N TYR A 55 3.97 9.49 3.60
CA TYR A 55 5.30 9.71 4.13
C TYR A 55 5.95 10.99 3.60
N GLN A 56 5.66 11.40 2.37
CA GLN A 56 6.14 12.68 1.83
C GLN A 56 5.55 13.86 2.60
N SER A 57 4.24 13.85 2.88
CA SER A 57 3.58 14.85 3.75
C SER A 57 4.21 14.88 5.14
N TYR A 58 4.50 13.71 5.72
CA TYR A 58 5.17 13.63 7.02
C TYR A 58 6.56 14.29 6.99
N TYR A 59 7.38 14.01 5.99
CA TYR A 59 8.70 14.64 5.85
C TYR A 59 8.63 16.15 5.56
N GLN A 60 7.49 16.65 5.11
CA GLN A 60 7.24 18.07 4.87
C GLN A 60 6.63 18.79 6.08
N ASN A 61 6.44 18.10 7.21
CA ASN A 61 5.78 18.62 8.42
C ASN A 61 4.36 19.14 8.16
N GLU A 62 3.61 18.49 7.28
CA GLU A 62 2.19 18.78 7.08
C GLU A 62 1.33 18.37 8.30
N ASP A 63 0.08 18.84 8.36
CA ASP A 63 -0.90 18.34 9.32
C ASP A 63 -1.30 16.90 8.97
N MET A 64 -0.62 15.95 9.62
CA MET A 64 -0.83 14.53 9.39
C MET A 64 -2.22 14.04 9.78
N ARG A 65 -2.94 14.75 10.66
CA ARG A 65 -4.33 14.43 10.96
C ARG A 65 -5.18 14.70 9.73
N THR A 66 -5.07 15.89 9.15
CA THR A 66 -5.80 16.25 7.93
C THR A 66 -5.45 15.34 6.76
N VAL A 67 -4.16 15.01 6.57
CA VAL A 67 -3.72 14.08 5.50
C VAL A 67 -4.34 12.70 5.68
N THR A 68 -4.32 12.18 6.91
CA THR A 68 -4.88 10.85 7.23
C THR A 68 -6.39 10.82 7.07
N GLU A 69 -7.11 11.82 7.60
CA GLU A 69 -8.56 11.95 7.44
C GLU A 69 -8.95 12.07 5.95
N THR A 70 -8.14 12.78 5.16
CA THR A 70 -8.33 12.88 3.69
C THR A 70 -8.17 11.52 3.01
N GLN A 71 -7.16 10.72 3.36
CA GLN A 71 -6.99 9.38 2.80
C GLN A 71 -8.11 8.41 3.23
N ILE A 72 -8.60 8.50 4.47
CA ILE A 72 -9.76 7.73 4.94
C ILE A 72 -10.99 8.07 4.08
N ASN A 73 -11.28 9.36 3.89
CA ASN A 73 -12.40 9.80 3.06
C ASN A 73 -12.25 9.33 1.61
N ARG A 74 -11.04 9.41 1.05
CA ARG A 74 -10.72 8.91 -0.30
C ARG A 74 -10.98 7.40 -0.39
N TYR A 75 -10.67 6.61 0.64
CA TYR A 75 -10.94 5.18 0.66
C TYR A 75 -12.44 4.87 0.68
N HIS A 76 -13.22 5.63 1.45
CA HIS A 76 -14.67 5.49 1.49
C HIS A 76 -15.34 5.87 0.16
N GLN A 77 -14.84 6.91 -0.52
CA GLN A 77 -15.38 7.39 -1.79
C GLN A 77 -15.00 6.52 -2.99
N ASN A 78 -13.93 5.74 -2.88
CA ASN A 78 -13.52 4.80 -3.92
C ASN A 78 -14.59 3.69 -4.05
N ARG A 79 -15.58 3.95 -4.91
CA ARG A 79 -16.63 3.01 -5.28
C ARG A 79 -16.06 2.05 -6.31
N ASP A 80 -16.29 0.76 -6.09
CA ASP A 80 -15.91 -0.29 -7.01
C ASP A 80 -16.47 0.02 -8.40
N LEU A 81 -15.59 0.30 -9.37
CA LEU A 81 -15.94 0.28 -10.79
C LEU A 81 -16.19 -1.19 -11.13
N THR A 82 -17.44 -1.62 -11.02
CA THR A 82 -17.94 -2.90 -11.55
C THR A 82 -17.94 -2.87 -13.07
#